data_AF-A0A937Q9H0-F1
#
_entry.id   AF-A0A937Q9H0-F1
#
_cell.length_a   1.000
_cell.length_b   1.000
_cell.length_c   1.000
_cell.angle_alpha   90.00
_cell.angle_beta   90.00
_cell.angle_gamma   90.00
#
_symmetry.space_group_name_H-M   'P 1'
#
loop_
_entity.id
_entity.type
_entity.pdbx_description
1 polymer ?
#
loop_
_entity_poly.entity_id
_entity_poly.type
_entity_poly.pdbx_seq_one_letter_code
_entity_poly.pdbx_strand_id
1 'polypeptide(L)'
;MIFDMPTCGGCRTCEITCSFHHTREFNPAVSSIKILDKEENQPGYVVKLVEESDGQSIPCDGCKGLEEPLCMEYCKEKEELQEMINQLMKKIKERSK
;
A
#
# COMPACT_ATOMS: atom_id res chain seq x y z
N MET A 1 -5.15 6.24 4.33
CA MET A 1 -4.73 5.83 5.69
C MET A 1 -3.22 5.86 5.78
N ILE A 2 -2.69 6.15 6.97
CA ILE A 2 -1.24 6.21 7.25
C ILE A 2 -0.97 5.25 8.41
N PHE A 3 0.06 4.42 8.28
CA PHE A 3 0.44 3.40 9.24
C PHE A 3 1.94 3.47 9.54
N ASP A 4 2.30 3.21 10.79
CA ASP A 4 3.69 2.98 11.19
C ASP A 4 4.04 1.51 10.93
N MET A 5 5.14 1.24 10.21
CA MET A 5 5.60 -0.13 9.92
C MET A 5 7.09 -0.28 10.29
N PRO A 6 7.42 -0.54 11.57
CA PRO A 6 8.80 -0.58 12.06
C PRO A 6 9.65 -1.70 11.46
N THR A 7 9.01 -2.73 10.89
CA THR A 7 9.67 -3.87 10.21
C THR A 7 10.00 -3.57 8.73
N CYS A 8 9.43 -2.51 8.15
CA CYS A 8 9.58 -2.21 6.73
C CYS A 8 11.04 -1.94 6.36
N GLY A 9 11.54 -2.59 5.30
CA GLY A 9 12.90 -2.39 4.79
C GLY A 9 13.04 -1.26 3.76
N GLY A 10 11.94 -0.61 3.35
CA GLY A 10 11.99 0.53 2.41
C GLY A 10 12.30 0.19 0.96
N CYS A 11 12.16 -1.07 0.51
CA CYS A 11 12.53 -1.48 -0.85
C CYS A 11 11.65 -0.91 -1.98
N ARG A 12 10.45 -0.41 -1.64
CA ARG A 12 9.45 0.18 -2.56
C ARG A 12 8.94 -0.75 -3.68
N THR A 13 9.22 -2.05 -3.62
CA THR A 13 8.65 -3.04 -4.55
C THR A 13 7.12 -3.01 -4.54
N CYS A 14 6.51 -2.82 -3.36
CA CYS A 14 5.07 -2.69 -3.22
C CYS A 14 4.48 -1.50 -4.00
N GLU A 15 5.21 -0.39 -4.13
CA GLU A 15 4.77 0.76 -4.95
C GLU A 15 4.79 0.41 -6.44
N ILE A 16 5.86 -0.26 -6.88
CA ILE A 16 6.04 -0.69 -8.28
C ILE A 16 4.96 -1.71 -8.66
N THR A 17 4.79 -2.78 -7.89
CA THR A 17 3.82 -3.84 -8.21
C THR A 17 2.39 -3.35 -8.13
N CYS A 18 2.08 -2.45 -7.19
CA CYS A 18 0.78 -1.81 -7.11
C CYS A 18 0.49 -0.93 -8.34
N SER A 19 1.44 -0.11 -8.79
CA SER A 19 1.25 0.68 -10.01
C SER A 19 1.01 -0.19 -11.25
N PHE A 20 1.73 -1.32 -11.34
CA PHE A 20 1.58 -2.27 -12.43
C PHE A 20 0.22 -2.97 -12.40
N HIS A 21 -0.30 -3.33 -11.22
CA HIS A 21 -1.66 -3.86 -11.09
C HIS A 21 -2.70 -2.90 -11.72
N HIS A 22 -2.62 -1.61 -11.39
CA HIS A 22 -3.60 -0.63 -11.84
C HIS A 22 -3.45 -0.21 -13.30
N THR A 23 -2.22 -0.04 -13.78
CA THR A 23 -1.95 0.63 -15.07
C THR A 23 -1.23 -0.24 -16.08
N ARG A 24 -0.69 -1.40 -15.66
CA ARG A 24 0.26 -2.21 -16.43
C ARG A 24 1.57 -1.48 -16.77
N GLU A 25 1.85 -0.39 -16.08
CA GLU A 25 3.09 0.39 -16.18
C GLU A 25 3.83 0.40 -14.85
N PHE A 26 5.16 0.44 -14.91
CA PHE A 26 6.01 0.59 -13.72
C PHE A 26 6.17 2.06 -13.37
N ASN A 27 5.10 2.66 -12.85
CA ASN A 27 5.06 4.06 -12.46
C ASN A 27 4.67 4.19 -10.98
N PRO A 28 5.64 4.14 -10.04
CA PRO A 28 5.36 4.28 -8.62
C PRO A 28 4.59 5.54 -8.27
N ALA A 29 4.62 6.61 -9.09
CA ALA A 29 3.89 7.84 -8.79
C ALA A 29 2.37 7.63 -8.67
N VAL A 30 1.80 6.67 -9.41
CA VAL A 30 0.34 6.42 -9.41
C VAL A 30 -0.10 5.32 -8.43
N SER A 31 0.84 4.72 -7.69
CA SER A 31 0.57 3.60 -6.79
C SER A 31 -0.39 3.96 -5.65
N SER A 32 -1.15 2.97 -5.21
CA SER A 32 -2.09 3.06 -4.08
C SER A 32 -1.42 2.86 -2.72
N ILE A 33 -0.13 2.54 -2.71
CA ILE A 33 0.72 2.40 -1.53
C ILE A 33 1.96 3.26 -1.71
N LYS A 34 2.36 3.98 -0.67
CA LYS A 34 3.59 4.81 -0.62
C LYS A 34 4.37 4.49 0.65
N ILE A 35 5.68 4.38 0.50
CA ILE A 35 6.61 4.25 1.61
C ILE A 35 7.24 5.62 1.87
N LEU A 36 7.00 6.15 3.07
CA LEU A 36 7.45 7.46 3.51
C LEU A 36 8.52 7.31 4.59
N ASP A 37 9.55 8.14 4.51
CA ASP A 37 10.61 8.20 5.52
C ASP A 37 10.07 8.71 6.86
N LYS A 38 10.64 8.20 7.96
CA LYS A 38 10.40 8.70 9.32
C LYS A 38 11.41 9.79 9.68
N GLU A 39 11.20 10.41 10.83
CA GLU A 39 12.24 11.25 11.45
C GLU A 39 13.53 10.45 11.70
N GLU A 40 14.66 11.16 11.77
CA GLU A 40 15.98 10.54 11.93
C GLU A 40 16.04 9.57 13.12
N ASN A 41 16.67 8.42 12.91
CA ASN A 41 16.89 7.35 13.89
C ASN A 41 15.65 6.53 14.32
N GLN A 42 14.51 6.65 13.64
CA GLN A 42 13.38 5.74 13.87
C GLN A 42 13.46 4.49 12.97
N PRO A 43 13.22 3.28 13.50
CA PRO A 43 13.23 2.07 12.69
C PRO A 43 12.03 2.00 11.75
N GLY A 44 12.25 1.40 10.58
CA GLY A 44 11.23 1.14 9.57
C GLY A 44 10.74 2.40 8.85
N TYR A 45 9.54 2.31 8.29
CA TYR A 45 8.96 3.35 7.43
C TYR A 45 7.49 3.58 7.76
N VAL A 46 6.95 4.67 7.25
CA VAL A 46 5.51 4.93 7.27
C VAL A 46 4.90 4.42 5.96
N VAL A 47 3.82 3.66 6.06
CA VAL A 47 3.06 3.15 4.92
C VAL A 47 1.80 3.99 4.76
N LYS A 48 1.70 4.73 3.66
CA LYS A 48 0.46 5.42 3.26
C LYS A 48 -0.29 4.56 2.26
N LEU A 49 -1.51 4.16 2.60
CA LEU A 49 -2.46 3.55 1.67
C LEU A 49 -3.48 4.60 1.21
N VAL A 50 -3.69 4.68 -0.10
CA VAL A 50 -4.57 5.67 -0.74
C VAL A 50 -6.02 5.19 -0.64
N GLU A 51 -6.86 5.99 0.02
CA GLU A 51 -8.30 5.73 0.20
C GLU A 51 -9.12 6.25 -0.97
N GLU A 52 -8.79 7.46 -1.41
CA GLU A 52 -9.50 8.23 -2.44
C GLU A 52 -8.45 8.85 -3.35
N SER A 53 -8.79 9.08 -4.61
CA SER A 53 -7.82 9.59 -5.57
C SER A 53 -7.47 11.03 -5.22
N ASP A 54 -6.19 11.34 -5.18
CA ASP A 54 -5.66 12.70 -4.97
C ASP A 54 -5.27 13.39 -6.29
N GLY A 55 -5.76 12.89 -7.43
CA GLY A 55 -5.42 13.37 -8.76
C GLY A 55 -4.09 12.84 -9.31
N GLN A 56 -3.31 12.12 -8.50
CA GLN A 56 -2.09 11.44 -8.92
C GLN A 56 -2.14 9.94 -8.63
N SER A 57 -2.48 9.57 -7.40
CA SER A 57 -2.52 8.20 -6.93
C SER A 57 -3.88 7.57 -7.18
N ILE A 58 -3.86 6.28 -7.49
CA ILE A 58 -5.07 5.47 -7.64
C ILE A 58 -5.49 4.98 -6.24
N PRO A 59 -6.79 4.88 -5.92
CA PRO A 59 -7.24 4.27 -4.67
C PRO A 59 -6.91 2.79 -4.60
N CYS A 60 -6.55 2.32 -3.41
CA CYS A 60 -6.35 0.89 -3.20
C CYS A 60 -7.68 0.15 -3.37
N ASP A 61 -7.69 -0.83 -4.28
CA ASP A 61 -8.83 -1.67 -4.55
C ASP A 61 -8.75 -3.02 -3.81
N GLY A 62 -7.68 -3.24 -3.03
CA GLY A 62 -7.39 -4.52 -2.40
C GLY A 62 -6.99 -5.61 -3.39
N CYS A 63 -6.53 -5.25 -4.59
CA CYS A 63 -6.17 -6.18 -5.67
C CYS A 63 -7.30 -7.18 -5.99
N LYS A 64 -8.54 -6.69 -6.07
CA LYS A 64 -9.72 -7.53 -6.35
C LYS A 64 -9.50 -8.42 -7.57
N GLY A 65 -9.78 -9.70 -7.41
CA GLY A 65 -9.65 -10.71 -8.47
C GLY A 65 -8.31 -11.43 -8.50
N LEU A 66 -7.35 -11.03 -7.65
CA LEU A 66 -6.16 -11.81 -7.37
C LEU A 66 -6.35 -12.63 -6.09
N GLU A 67 -5.65 -13.77 -6.00
CA GLU A 67 -5.63 -14.61 -4.78
C GLU A 67 -4.94 -13.87 -3.62
N GLU A 68 -3.86 -13.16 -3.92
CA GLU A 68 -3.10 -12.34 -2.99
C GLU A 68 -2.77 -10.98 -3.65
N PRO A 69 -2.79 -9.85 -2.92
CA PRO A 69 -2.33 -8.58 -3.44
C PRO A 69 -0.86 -8.63 -3.89
N LEU A 70 -0.54 -8.05 -5.06
CA LEU A 70 0.85 -8.03 -5.56
C LEU A 70 1.82 -7.28 -4.63
N CYS A 71 1.33 -6.35 -3.81
CA CYS A 71 2.19 -5.71 -2.81
C CYS A 71 2.59 -6.66 -1.68
N MET A 72 1.78 -7.70 -1.40
CA MET A 72 2.07 -8.72 -0.39
C MET A 72 2.95 -9.85 -0.93
N GLU A 73 2.72 -10.28 -2.17
CA GLU A 73 3.50 -11.35 -2.81
C GLU A 73 5.02 -11.12 -2.72
N TYR A 74 5.46 -9.85 -2.84
CA TYR A 74 6.86 -9.45 -2.82
C TYR A 74 7.31 -8.78 -1.50
N CYS A 75 6.41 -8.59 -0.54
CA CYS A 75 6.78 -8.01 0.76
C CYS A 75 7.29 -9.11 1.68
N LYS A 76 8.48 -8.93 2.24
CA LYS A 76 9.01 -9.83 3.28
C LYS A 76 8.14 -9.81 4.54
N GLU A 77 7.58 -8.65 4.86
CA GLU A 77 6.77 -8.39 6.06
C GLU A 77 5.28 -8.38 5.69
N LYS A 78 4.84 -9.39 4.90
CA LYS A 78 3.51 -9.40 4.27
C LYS A 78 2.36 -9.49 5.27
N GLU A 79 2.54 -10.14 6.41
CA GLU A 79 1.50 -10.30 7.43
C GLU A 79 1.10 -8.95 8.02
N GLU A 80 2.07 -8.11 8.38
CA GLU A 80 1.81 -6.76 8.89
C GLU A 80 1.19 -5.86 7.81
N LEU A 81 1.65 -5.97 6.55
CA LEU A 81 1.04 -5.25 5.43
C LEU A 81 -0.42 -5.68 5.18
N GLN A 82 -0.73 -6.97 5.33
CA GLN A 82 -2.08 -7.51 5.17
C GLN A 82 -3.05 -6.92 6.19
N GLU A 83 -2.62 -6.72 7.44
CA GLU A 83 -3.44 -6.08 8.46
C GLU A 83 -3.80 -4.64 8.08
N MET A 84 -2.84 -3.86 7.58
CA MET A 84 -3.08 -2.49 7.11
C MET A 84 -4.09 -2.44 5.96
N ILE A 85 -3.95 -3.33 4.98
CA ILE A 85 -4.89 -3.45 3.85
C ILE A 85 -6.28 -3.84 4.36
N ASN A 86 -6.38 -4.80 5.28
CA ASN A 86 -7.66 -5.23 5.85
C ASN A 86 -8.37 -4.08 6.59
N GLN A 87 -7.64 -3.27 7.36
CA GLN A 87 -8.18 -2.10 8.03
C GLN A 87 -8.73 -1.08 7.03
N LEU A 88 -8.00 -0.82 5.95
CA LEU A 88 -8.45 0.05 4.86
C LEU A 88 -9.72 -0.48 4.19
N MET A 89 -9.72 -1.74 3.77
CA MET A 89 -10.85 -2.33 3.05
C MET A 89 -12.11 -2.38 3.92
N LYS A 90 -11.97 -2.66 5.22
CA LYS A 90 -13.07 -2.58 6.18
C LYS A 90 -13.66 -1.17 6.24
N LYS A 91 -12.80 -0.14 6.37
CA LYS A 91 -13.21 1.27 6.40
C LYS A 91 -13.93 1.71 5.12
N ILE A 92 -13.42 1.34 3.94
CA ILE A 92 -14.06 1.62 2.63
C ILE A 92 -15.45 0.98 2.57
N LYS A 93 -15.58 -0.27 3.03
CA LYS A 93 -16.86 -0.99 3.04
C LYS A 93 -17.88 -0.34 3.98
N GLU A 94 -17.45 0.19 5.12
CA GLU A 94 -18.32 0.88 6.08
C GLU A 94 -18.83 2.22 5.54
N ARG A 95 -18.02 2.96 4.77
CA ARG A 95 -18.43 4.22 4.12
C ARG A 95 -19.36 4.06 2.92
N SER A 96 -19.39 2.86 2.34
CA SER A 96 -20.22 2.55 1.16
C SER A 96 -21.64 2.07 1.53
N LYS A 97 -21.97 2.03 2.82
CA LYS A 97 -23.30 1.71 3.36
C LYS A 97 -24.04 2.98 3.73
#